data_AF-A0A840L6N2-F1
#
_entry.id   AF-A0A840L6N2-F1
#
_cell.length_a   1.000
_cell.length_b   1.000
_cell.length_c   1.000
_cell.angle_alpha   90.00
_cell.angle_beta   90.00
_cell.angle_gamma   90.00
#
_symmetry.space_group_name_H-M   'P 1'
#
loop_
_entity.id
_entity.type
_entity.pdbx_description
1 polymer ?
#
loop_
_entity_poly.entity_id
_entity_poly.type
_entity_poly.pdbx_seq_one_letter_code
_entity_poly.pdbx_strand_id
1 'polypeptide(L)'
;MNTVPAGTVAATIDVRQIPPAQRHGLIFQHFESLPVGAWFELHSDHEPLPLKQQFQSLWPGQFDWEVLEAGPQQWRLRIGRRPAGKSCCGCCSGN
;
A
#
# COMPACT_ATOMS: atom_id res chain seq x y z
N MET A 1 18.64 -20.76 -6.09
CA MET A 1 18.69 -19.30 -6.36
C MET A 1 17.47 -18.93 -7.19
N ASN A 2 16.32 -18.78 -6.54
CA ASN A 2 15.07 -18.48 -7.27
C ASN A 2 14.90 -16.97 -7.29
N THR A 3 15.18 -16.37 -8.44
CA THR A 3 14.76 -15.00 -8.76
C THR A 3 13.24 -14.97 -8.72
N VAL A 4 12.69 -14.34 -7.68
CA VAL A 4 11.26 -13.97 -7.64
C VAL A 4 11.02 -13.09 -8.86
N PRO A 5 10.12 -13.44 -9.81
CA PRO A 5 9.84 -12.54 -10.92
C PRO A 5 9.31 -11.24 -10.34
N ALA A 6 9.90 -10.14 -10.79
CA ALA A 6 9.48 -8.80 -10.41
C ALA A 6 7.97 -8.63 -10.65
N GLY A 7 7.23 -8.28 -9.59
CA GLY A 7 5.97 -7.53 -9.71
C GLY A 7 4.76 -8.27 -10.29
N THR A 8 4.29 -9.35 -9.67
CA THR A 8 2.91 -9.79 -9.91
C THR A 8 1.94 -8.78 -9.28
N VAL A 9 1.37 -7.92 -10.11
CA VAL A 9 0.25 -7.06 -9.75
C VAL A 9 -0.99 -7.94 -9.63
N ALA A 10 -1.46 -8.13 -8.39
CA ALA A 10 -2.62 -8.94 -8.07
C ALA A 10 -3.94 -8.20 -8.34
N ALA A 11 -3.94 -6.86 -8.27
CA ALA A 11 -5.12 -6.03 -8.53
C ALA A 11 -4.72 -4.61 -8.93
N THR A 12 -5.62 -3.91 -9.64
CA THR A 12 -5.50 -2.47 -9.93
C THR A 12 -6.74 -1.77 -9.39
N ILE A 13 -6.54 -0.75 -8.55
CA ILE A 13 -7.58 0.07 -7.93
C ILE A 13 -7.51 1.46 -8.55
N ASP A 14 -8.62 1.90 -9.13
CA ASP A 14 -8.74 3.27 -9.65
C ASP A 14 -9.57 4.13 -8.70
N VAL A 15 -8.93 5.04 -7.96
CA VAL A 15 -9.64 5.91 -7.01
C VAL A 15 -10.50 6.96 -7.71
N ARG A 16 -10.29 7.20 -9.01
CA ARG A 16 -11.12 8.12 -9.79
C ARG A 16 -12.54 7.58 -9.99
N GLN A 17 -12.69 6.25 -9.90
CA GLN A 17 -13.97 5.55 -10.01
C GLN A 17 -14.65 5.35 -8.64
N ILE A 18 -13.98 5.68 -7.54
CA ILE A 18 -14.44 5.38 -6.19
C ILE A 18 -14.77 6.68 -5.44
N PRO A 19 -15.93 6.75 -4.76
CA PRO A 19 -16.27 7.90 -3.93
C PRO A 19 -15.19 8.22 -2.88
N PRO A 20 -14.88 9.50 -2.61
CA PRO A 20 -13.86 9.90 -1.64
C PRO A 20 -14.06 9.32 -0.24
N ALA A 21 -15.32 9.08 0.16
CA ALA A 21 -15.67 8.48 1.44
C ALA A 21 -15.30 6.99 1.53
N GLN A 22 -15.28 6.26 0.40
CA GLN A 22 -15.07 4.81 0.37
C GLN A 22 -13.66 4.41 -0.09
N ARG A 23 -12.97 5.27 -0.86
CA ARG A 23 -11.66 4.94 -1.44
C ARG A 23 -10.66 4.46 -0.40
N HIS A 24 -10.55 5.12 0.75
CA HIS A 24 -9.58 4.71 1.78
C HIS A 24 -9.92 3.33 2.36
N GLY A 25 -11.19 3.10 2.71
CA GLY A 25 -11.65 1.81 3.22
C GLY A 25 -11.41 0.66 2.24
N LEU A 26 -11.76 0.86 0.97
CA LEU A 26 -11.54 -0.16 -0.07
C LEU A 26 -10.07 -0.47 -0.29
N ILE A 27 -9.20 0.54 -0.32
CA ILE A 27 -7.75 0.35 -0.49
C ILE A 27 -7.18 -0.44 0.69
N PHE A 28 -7.60 -0.12 1.92
CA PHE A 28 -7.16 -0.85 3.12
C PHE A 28 -7.65 -2.30 3.12
N GLN A 29 -8.93 -2.52 2.84
CA GLN A 29 -9.50 -3.87 2.75
C GLN A 29 -8.80 -4.71 1.67
N HIS A 30 -8.52 -4.12 0.50
CA HIS A 30 -7.76 -4.80 -0.54
C HIS A 30 -6.34 -5.10 -0.09
N PHE A 31 -5.66 -4.15 0.55
CA PHE A 31 -4.32 -4.38 1.06
C PHE A 31 -4.25 -5.51 2.10
N GLU A 32 -5.20 -5.56 3.03
CA GLU A 32 -5.28 -6.63 4.03
C GLU A 32 -5.56 -8.00 3.40
N SER A 33 -6.35 -8.03 2.32
CA SER A 33 -6.65 -9.24 1.55
C SER A 33 -5.52 -9.69 0.63
N LEU A 34 -4.50 -8.86 0.36
CA LEU A 34 -3.40 -9.24 -0.52
C LEU A 34 -2.48 -10.26 0.13
N PRO A 35 -2.02 -11.29 -0.60
CA PRO A 35 -1.00 -12.18 -0.09
C PRO A 35 0.33 -11.45 0.10
N VAL A 36 1.10 -11.88 1.09
CA VAL A 36 2.44 -11.35 1.36
C VAL A 36 3.34 -11.57 0.13
N GLY A 37 4.01 -10.52 -0.31
CA GLY A 37 4.85 -10.51 -1.51
C GLY A 37 4.10 -10.14 -2.80
N ALA A 38 2.77 -9.97 -2.74
CA ALA A 38 1.99 -9.44 -3.86
C ALA A 38 1.87 -7.91 -3.81
N TRP A 39 1.54 -7.36 -4.97
CA TRP A 39 1.46 -5.92 -5.21
C TRP A 39 0.09 -5.58 -5.78
N PHE A 40 -0.39 -4.38 -5.54
CA PHE A 40 -1.51 -3.82 -6.30
C PHE A 40 -1.15 -2.42 -6.80
N GLU A 41 -1.74 -2.04 -7.91
CA GLU A 41 -1.60 -0.71 -8.48
C GLU A 41 -2.75 0.18 -7.99
N LEU A 42 -2.43 1.41 -7.65
CA LEU A 42 -3.36 2.45 -7.27
C LEU A 42 -3.23 3.59 -8.26
N HIS A 43 -4.31 3.88 -8.97
CA HIS A 43 -4.41 4.96 -9.94
C HIS A 43 -5.22 6.10 -9.34
N SER A 44 -4.64 7.30 -9.31
CA SER A 44 -5.21 8.51 -8.73
C SER A 44 -5.01 9.69 -9.68
N ASP A 45 -5.92 10.67 -9.64
CA ASP A 45 -5.76 11.95 -10.33
C ASP A 45 -4.80 12.92 -9.60
N HIS A 46 -4.49 12.64 -8.32
CA HIS A 46 -3.62 13.45 -7.47
C HIS A 46 -2.70 12.58 -6.60
N GLU A 47 -1.68 13.20 -6.00
CA GLU A 47 -0.78 12.56 -5.04
C GLU A 47 -1.52 12.12 -3.76
N PRO A 48 -1.58 10.81 -3.44
CA PRO A 48 -2.25 10.33 -2.24
C PRO A 48 -1.31 10.33 -1.02
N LEU A 49 -0.70 11.47 -0.74
CA LEU A 49 0.16 11.67 0.43
C LEU A 49 -0.52 11.33 1.78
N PRO A 50 -1.77 11.77 2.07
CA PRO A 50 -2.43 11.41 3.32
C PRO A 50 -2.69 9.91 3.45
N LEU A 51 -2.94 9.22 2.34
CA LEU A 51 -3.12 7.77 2.34
C LEU A 51 -1.82 7.07 2.76
N LYS A 52 -0.68 7.49 2.21
CA LYS A 52 0.64 6.95 2.60
C LYS A 52 0.90 7.08 4.09
N GLN A 53 0.55 8.23 4.68
CA GLN A 53 0.71 8.46 6.12
C GLN A 53 -0.14 7.50 6.95
N GLN A 54 -1.42 7.29 6.57
CA GLN A 54 -2.27 6.32 7.24
C GLN A 54 -1.71 4.88 7.14
N PHE A 55 -1.21 4.48 5.97
CA PHE A 55 -0.51 3.21 5.79
C PHE A 55 0.69 3.07 6.73
N GLN A 56 1.48 4.13 6.87
CA GLN A 56 2.65 4.15 7.73
C GLN A 56 2.30 4.02 9.22
N SER A 57 1.17 4.60 9.64
CA SER A 57 0.68 4.46 11.02
C SER A 57 0.09 3.07 11.30
N LEU A 58 -0.62 2.47 10.34
CA LEU A 58 -1.26 1.17 10.51
C LEU A 58 -0.29 -0.01 10.35
N TRP A 59 0.61 0.06 9.37
CA TRP A 59 1.52 -1.02 8.99
C TRP A 59 2.98 -0.56 8.87
N PRO A 60 3.59 0.01 9.92
CA PRO A 60 4.95 0.51 9.86
C PRO A 60 5.92 -0.61 9.44
N GLY A 61 6.57 -0.43 8.28
CA GLY A 61 7.55 -1.38 7.73
C GLY A 61 6.96 -2.69 7.17
N GLN A 62 5.63 -2.82 7.05
CA GLN A 62 4.97 -4.00 6.49
C GLN A 62 4.33 -3.77 5.12
N PHE A 63 4.56 -2.60 4.52
CA PHE A 63 4.18 -2.30 3.14
C PHE A 63 5.36 -1.72 2.38
N ASP A 64 5.33 -1.90 1.06
CA ASP A 64 6.11 -1.12 0.11
C ASP A 64 5.22 -0.07 -0.53
N TRP A 65 5.79 1.09 -0.78
CA TRP A 65 5.15 2.18 -1.48
C TRP A 65 6.09 2.68 -2.57
N GLU A 66 5.70 2.45 -3.82
CA GLU A 66 6.52 2.83 -4.96
C GLU A 66 5.69 3.58 -6.00
N VAL A 67 6.21 4.72 -6.42
CA VAL A 67 5.55 5.57 -7.40
C VAL A 67 6.05 5.15 -8.78
N LEU A 68 5.12 4.64 -9.59
CA LEU A 68 5.41 4.23 -10.97
C LEU A 68 5.31 5.43 -11.92
N GLU A 69 4.32 6.30 -11.68
CA GLU A 69 4.05 7.46 -12.51
C GLU A 69 3.60 8.63 -11.64
N ALA A 70 4.30 9.76 -11.72
CA ALA A 70 3.98 11.00 -11.04
C ALA A 70 3.76 12.09 -12.09
N GLY A 71 2.57 12.11 -12.69
CA GLY A 71 2.19 13.09 -13.68
C GLY A 71 1.15 14.08 -13.13
N PRO A 72 1.06 15.31 -13.65
CA PRO A 72 -0.01 16.25 -13.30
C PRO A 72 -1.40 15.77 -13.78
N GLN A 73 -1.44 14.79 -14.69
CA GLN A 73 -2.67 14.21 -15.24
C GLN A 73 -3.02 12.83 -14.65
N GLN A 74 -2.02 12.07 -14.19
CA GLN A 74 -2.21 10.75 -13.60
C GLN A 74 -1.09 10.41 -12.62
N TRP A 75 -1.49 9.81 -11.50
CA TRP A 75 -0.62 9.26 -10.48
C TRP A 75 -0.83 7.75 -10.41
N ARG A 76 0.22 6.99 -10.69
CA ARG A 76 0.23 5.54 -10.58
C ARG A 76 1.25 5.12 -9.55
N LEU A 77 0.82 4.35 -8.58
CA LEU A 77 1.67 3.88 -7.50
C LEU A 77 1.36 2.43 -7.21
N ARG A 78 2.40 1.64 -6.97
CA ARG A 78 2.28 0.25 -6.55
C ARG A 78 2.48 0.16 -5.05
N ILE A 79 1.56 -0.53 -4.39
CA ILE A 79 1.61 -0.80 -2.97
C ILE A 79 1.78 -2.31 -2.81
N GLY A 80 2.87 -2.71 -2.16
CA GLY A 80 3.23 -4.10 -1.94
C GLY A 80 2.98 -4.50 -0.50
N ARG A 81 2.45 -5.69 -0.24
CA ARG A 81 2.37 -6.22 1.13
C ARG A 81 3.68 -6.94 1.46
N ARG A 82 4.42 -6.44 2.45
CA ARG A 82 5.60 -7.13 2.97
C ARG A 82 5.21 -8.08 4.09
N PRO A 83 5.99 -9.16 4.31
CA PRO A 83 5.87 -9.92 5.54
C PRO A 83 6.11 -8.93 6.68
N ALA A 84 5.31 -9.05 7.75
CA ALA A 84 5.58 -8.36 8.98
C ALA A 84 7.01 -8.71 9.41
N GLY A 85 7.98 -7.86 9.08
CA GLY A 85 9.31 -7.95 9.67
C GLY A 85 9.07 -7.84 11.16
N LYS A 86 9.53 -8.81 11.95
CA LYS A 86 9.33 -8.86 13.40
C LYS A 86 9.73 -7.50 13.98
N SER A 87 8.74 -6.61 14.15
CA SER A 87 8.93 -5.38 14.89
C SER A 87 8.92 -5.83 16.33
N CYS A 88 10.10 -6.25 16.78
CA CYS A 88 10.45 -6.29 18.18
C CYS A 88 10.35 -4.85 18.68
N CYS A 89 9.12 -4.41 18.96
CA CYS A 89 8.87 -3.27 19.82
C CYS A 89 8.41 -3.85 21.14
N GLY A 90 9.38 -4.30 21.92
CA GLY A 90 9.25 -4.26 23.36
C GLY A 90 9.26 -2.79 23.77
N CYS A 91 8.16 -2.34 24.35
CA CYS A 91 8.19 -1.31 25.38
C CYS A 91 7.28 -1.80 26.51
N CYS A 92 7.92 -2.24 27.58
CA CYS A 92 7.32 -2.54 28.86
C CYS A 92 6.62 -1.29 29.41
N SER A 93 5.30 -1.33 29.54
CA SER A 93 4.57 -0.36 30.35
C SER A 93 4.85 -0.64 31.83
N GLY A 94 5.78 0.12 32.40
CA GLY A 94 5.93 0.24 33.84
C GLY A 94 4.88 1.21 34.39
N ASN A 95 4.09 0.75 35.34
CA ASN A 95 3.90 1.35 36.66
C ASN A 95 3.18 0.35 37.57
#